data_AF-A0A1Z3HJC5-F1
#
_entry.id   AF-A0A1Z3HJC5-F1
#
_cell.length_a   1.000
_cell.length_b   1.000
_cell.length_c   1.000
_cell.angle_alpha   90.00
_cell.angle_beta   90.00
_cell.angle_gamma   90.00
#
_symmetry.space_group_name_H-M   'P 1'
#
loop_
_entity.id
_entity.type
_entity.pdbx_description
1 polymer ?
#
loop_
_entity_poly.entity_id
_entity_poly.type
_entity_poly.pdbx_seq_one_letter_code
_entity_poly.pdbx_strand_id
1 'polypeptide(L)'
;MDRSACRRGDALAQLIAQFPQVERVACSHLHRPLQRRWASTVASVAPSVAHQIQLTLQPQHPLALTLEPAAFYLHQWLPTSGLVTHTVYIGPFPTYTYKTGEPVTECLS
;
A
#
# COMPACT_ATOMS: atom_id res chain seq x y z
N MET A 1 -0.25 -10.08 -14.80
CA MET A 1 -0.26 -8.79 -14.07
C MET A 1 -0.39 -7.67 -15.10
N ASP A 2 -1.20 -6.64 -14.83
CA ASP A 2 -1.78 -5.70 -15.81
C ASP A 2 -0.78 -5.22 -16.89
N ARG A 3 -1.14 -5.41 -18.17
CA ARG A 3 -0.38 -4.88 -19.34
C ARG A 3 -0.50 -3.36 -19.47
N SER A 4 -1.38 -2.74 -18.69
CA SER A 4 -1.47 -1.30 -18.46
C SER A 4 -0.32 -0.86 -17.55
N ALA A 5 0.90 -1.08 -18.02
CA ALA A 5 2.07 -0.42 -17.46
C ALA A 5 1.80 1.09 -17.49
N CYS A 6 2.08 1.78 -16.38
CA CYS A 6 2.13 3.24 -16.33
C CYS A 6 2.92 3.72 -17.55
N ARG A 7 2.22 4.24 -18.57
CA ARG A 7 2.84 4.56 -19.86
C ARG A 7 3.98 5.53 -19.60
N ARG A 8 5.15 5.27 -20.20
CA ARG A 8 6.38 6.03 -19.99
C ARG A 8 6.93 6.03 -18.55
N GLY A 9 6.77 4.92 -17.82
CA GLY A 9 7.34 4.74 -16.48
C GLY A 9 8.84 5.08 -16.39
N ASP A 10 9.63 4.77 -17.43
CA ASP A 10 11.06 5.07 -17.44
C ASP A 10 11.35 6.57 -17.50
N ALA A 11 10.57 7.34 -18.27
CA ALA A 11 10.73 8.79 -18.34
C ALA A 11 10.38 9.45 -16.98
N LEU A 12 9.33 8.95 -16.31
CA LEU A 12 9.00 9.40 -14.96
C LEU A 12 10.11 9.00 -13.97
N ALA A 13 10.66 7.79 -14.07
CA ALA A 13 11.76 7.34 -13.22
C ALA A 13 12.99 8.24 -13.35
N GLN A 14 13.36 8.60 -14.59
CA GLN A 14 14.47 9.52 -14.87
C GLN A 14 14.23 10.91 -14.29
N LEU A 15 13.00 11.42 -14.35
CA LEU A 15 12.65 12.71 -13.75
C LEU A 15 12.75 12.64 -12.23
N ILE A 16 12.10 11.66 -11.60
CA ILE A 16 12.05 11.53 -10.14
C ILE A 16 13.44 11.31 -9.54
N ALA A 17 14.32 10.55 -10.22
CA ALA A 17 15.68 10.32 -9.74
C ALA A 17 16.53 11.61 -9.61
N GLN A 18 16.14 12.70 -10.27
CA GLN A 18 16.81 14.01 -10.16
C GLN A 18 16.37 14.81 -8.92
N PHE A 19 15.32 14.37 -8.21
CA PHE A 19 14.73 15.10 -7.09
C PHE A 19 14.80 14.26 -5.80
N PRO A 20 15.92 14.29 -5.07
CA PRO A 20 16.12 13.47 -3.88
C PRO A 20 15.17 13.80 -2.72
N GLN A 21 14.48 14.95 -2.76
CA GLN A 21 13.45 15.32 -1.79
C GLN A 21 12.11 14.58 -1.99
N VAL A 22 11.97 13.77 -3.06
CA VAL A 22 10.76 12.98 -3.27
C VAL A 22 10.76 11.77 -2.34
N GLU A 23 9.86 11.77 -1.37
CA GLU A 23 9.74 10.72 -0.35
C GLU A 23 9.07 9.44 -0.87
N ARG A 24 8.08 9.61 -1.77
CA ARG A 24 7.29 8.50 -2.29
C ARG A 24 6.53 8.88 -3.57
N VAL A 25 6.35 7.89 -4.44
CA VAL A 25 5.35 7.92 -5.52
C VAL A 25 4.24 6.92 -5.21
N ALA A 26 3.03 7.41 -4.96
CA ALA A 26 1.87 6.59 -4.61
C ALA A 26 0.87 6.51 -5.78
N CYS A 27 0.29 5.34 -6.00
CA CYS A 27 -0.75 5.13 -7.01
C CYS A 27 -1.76 4.05 -6.58
N SER A 28 -2.82 3.88 -7.38
CA SER A 28 -3.82 2.82 -7.20
C SER A 28 -3.72 1.82 -8.37
N HIS A 29 -4.84 1.50 -9.03
CA HIS A 29 -4.96 0.64 -10.21
C HIS A 29 -4.83 -0.87 -9.98
N LEU A 30 -3.79 -1.36 -9.29
CA LEU A 30 -3.62 -2.81 -9.14
C LEU A 30 -4.51 -3.45 -8.07
N HIS A 31 -5.17 -2.63 -7.22
CA HIS A 31 -6.03 -3.11 -6.13
C HIS A 31 -5.32 -4.20 -5.30
N ARG A 32 -4.00 -4.07 -5.11
CA ARG A 32 -3.21 -4.91 -4.22
C ARG A 32 -2.10 -4.04 -3.63
N PRO A 33 -1.98 -3.98 -2.30
CA PRO A 33 -0.89 -3.24 -1.69
C PRO A 33 0.46 -3.80 -2.13
N LEU A 34 1.34 -2.94 -2.64
CA LEU A 34 2.70 -3.29 -3.01
C LEU A 34 3.64 -2.10 -2.78
N GLN A 35 4.88 -2.37 -2.43
CA GLN A 35 5.91 -1.35 -2.31
C GLN A 35 7.21 -1.85 -2.94
N ARG A 36 7.95 -0.93 -3.56
CA ARG A 36 9.30 -1.20 -4.08
C ARG A 36 10.15 0.06 -3.99
N ARG A 37 11.47 -0.12 -3.88
CA ARG A 37 12.41 0.96 -4.21
C ARG A 37 12.36 1.24 -5.71
N TRP A 38 12.33 2.52 -6.09
CA TRP A 38 12.20 2.96 -7.47
C TRP A 38 12.63 4.42 -7.62
N ALA A 39 13.44 4.73 -8.65
CA ALA A 39 13.85 6.09 -9.00
C ALA A 39 14.39 6.92 -7.81
N SER A 40 15.30 6.33 -7.02
CA SER A 40 15.87 6.95 -5.81
C SER A 40 14.87 7.20 -4.66
N THR A 41 13.62 6.73 -4.78
CA THR A 41 12.57 6.84 -3.77
C THR A 41 11.83 5.50 -3.59
N VAL A 42 10.64 5.52 -3.00
CA VAL A 42 9.73 4.37 -2.87
C VAL A 42 8.51 4.57 -3.76
N ALA A 43 8.18 3.57 -4.58
CA ALA A 43 6.90 3.50 -5.26
C ALA A 43 5.95 2.58 -4.47
N SER A 44 4.68 2.95 -4.36
CA SER A 44 3.68 2.12 -3.69
C SER A 44 2.32 2.15 -4.34
N VAL A 45 1.64 1.00 -4.32
CA VAL A 45 0.22 0.88 -4.67
C VAL A 45 -0.61 0.75 -3.41
N ALA A 46 -1.65 1.57 -3.28
CA ALA A 46 -2.59 1.49 -2.17
C ALA A 46 -3.50 0.24 -2.25
N PRO A 47 -3.92 -0.34 -1.12
CA PRO A 47 -4.92 -1.40 -1.08
C PRO A 47 -6.28 -0.90 -1.60
N SER A 48 -7.13 -1.83 -2.01
CA SER A 48 -8.53 -1.54 -2.31
C SER A 48 -9.38 -1.50 -1.05
N VAL A 49 -10.43 -0.67 -1.06
CA VAL A 49 -11.47 -0.63 -0.02
C VAL A 49 -12.59 -1.66 -0.26
N ALA A 50 -12.52 -2.45 -1.34
CA ALA A 50 -13.49 -3.48 -1.67
C ALA A 50 -12.83 -4.87 -1.75
N HIS A 51 -12.45 -5.33 -2.95
CA HIS A 51 -11.74 -6.58 -3.18
C HIS A 51 -10.29 -6.31 -3.54
N GLN A 52 -9.38 -7.22 -3.19
CA GLN A 52 -8.01 -7.15 -3.70
C GLN A 52 -7.88 -7.98 -4.98
N ILE A 53 -6.91 -7.66 -5.83
CA ILE A 53 -6.42 -8.63 -6.83
C ILE A 53 -5.64 -9.71 -6.11
N GLN A 54 -5.73 -10.99 -6.51
CA GLN A 54 -5.01 -12.10 -5.87
C GLN A 54 -3.49 -11.98 -6.05
N LEU A 55 -2.70 -12.32 -5.02
CA LEU A 55 -1.24 -12.37 -5.14
C LEU A 55 -0.87 -13.57 -6.00
N THR A 56 -0.20 -13.29 -7.10
CA THR A 56 0.46 -14.31 -7.89
C THR A 56 1.78 -13.79 -8.38
N LEU A 57 2.84 -14.58 -8.15
CA LEU A 57 4.18 -14.30 -8.65
C LEU A 57 4.46 -15.06 -9.96
N GLN A 58 3.49 -15.84 -10.44
CA GLN A 58 3.61 -16.62 -11.66
C GLN A 58 3.07 -15.82 -12.86
N PRO A 59 3.84 -15.67 -13.95
CA PRO A 59 3.48 -14.80 -15.08
C PRO A 59 2.16 -15.17 -15.78
N GLN A 60 1.80 -16.45 -15.77
CA GLN A 60 0.65 -16.98 -16.53
C GLN A 60 -0.59 -17.25 -15.66
N HIS A 61 -0.58 -16.82 -14.41
CA HIS A 61 -1.74 -17.00 -13.55
C HIS A 61 -2.89 -16.08 -14.01
N PRO A 62 -4.14 -16.58 -14.08
CA PRO A 62 -5.30 -15.76 -14.38
C PRO A 62 -5.40 -14.55 -13.45
N LEU A 63 -5.87 -13.41 -13.98
CA LEU A 63 -6.25 -12.28 -13.16
C LEU A 63 -7.48 -12.69 -12.33
N ALA A 64 -7.33 -12.67 -11.02
CA ALA A 64 -8.38 -13.05 -10.09
C ALA A 64 -8.52 -11.99 -9.01
N LEU A 65 -9.73 -11.80 -8.51
CA LEU A 65 -9.99 -11.05 -7.30
C LEU A 65 -9.98 -12.01 -6.09
N THR A 66 -9.72 -11.46 -4.91
CA THR A 66 -9.82 -12.16 -3.62
C THR A 66 -10.48 -11.24 -2.60
N LEU A 67 -11.19 -11.83 -1.66
CA LEU A 67 -11.83 -11.14 -0.53
C LEU A 67 -10.88 -11.02 0.67
N GLU A 68 -9.58 -10.89 0.39
CA GLU A 68 -8.65 -10.39 1.41
C GLU A 68 -9.18 -9.06 1.98
N PRO A 69 -8.90 -8.76 3.26
CA PRO A 69 -9.45 -7.58 3.92
C PRO A 69 -9.31 -6.30 3.09
N ALA A 70 -10.40 -5.54 3.02
CA ALA A 70 -10.36 -4.18 2.55
C ALA A 70 -9.42 -3.36 3.45
N ALA A 71 -8.70 -2.40 2.87
CA ALA A 71 -7.79 -1.55 3.62
C ALA A 71 -7.58 -0.21 2.92
N PHE A 72 -6.98 0.74 3.64
CA PHE A 72 -6.46 1.98 3.09
C PHE A 72 -5.07 2.30 3.65
N TYR A 73 -4.35 3.20 2.99
CA TYR A 73 -3.12 3.77 3.53
C TYR A 73 -3.43 5.08 4.25
N LEU A 74 -2.99 5.17 5.50
CA LEU A 74 -2.96 6.42 6.26
C LEU A 74 -1.52 6.96 6.25
N HIS A 75 -1.35 8.14 5.66
CA HIS A 75 -0.07 8.82 5.57
C HIS A 75 0.06 9.84 6.70
N GLN A 76 1.07 9.68 7.54
CA GLN A 76 1.37 10.59 8.64
C GLN A 76 2.76 11.18 8.43
N TRP A 77 2.86 12.50 8.40
CA TRP A 77 4.15 13.19 8.40
C TRP A 77 4.62 13.41 9.84
N LEU A 78 5.82 12.93 10.16
CA LEU A 78 6.44 13.11 11.47
C LEU A 78 7.74 13.91 11.31
N PRO A 79 7.94 15.00 12.06
CA PRO A 79 9.15 15.83 11.93
C PRO A 79 10.48 15.06 12.07
N THR A 80 10.49 13.98 12.85
CA THR A 80 11.69 13.19 13.16
C THR A 80 11.94 12.03 12.20
N SER A 81 10.92 11.58 11.46
CA SER A 81 10.98 10.35 10.65
C SER A 81 10.41 10.50 9.23
N GLY A 82 9.97 11.69 8.86
CA GLY A 82 9.40 11.99 7.54
C GLY A 82 8.05 11.33 7.33
N LEU A 83 7.81 10.82 6.13
CA LEU A 83 6.56 10.20 5.74
C LEU A 83 6.43 8.76 6.28
N VAL A 84 5.52 8.57 7.23
CA VAL A 84 5.08 7.25 7.70
C VAL A 84 3.79 6.84 6.98
N THR A 85 3.69 5.58 6.57
CA THR A 85 2.48 5.04 5.93
C THR A 85 2.00 3.82 6.70
N HIS A 86 0.83 3.95 7.31
CA HIS A 86 0.14 2.85 8.01
C HIS A 86 -0.83 2.17 7.04
N THR A 87 -0.93 0.84 7.13
CA THR A 87 -2.01 0.09 6.46
C THR A 87 -3.12 -0.13 7.47
N VAL A 88 -4.30 0.43 7.20
CA VAL A 88 -5.48 0.30 8.07
C VAL A 88 -6.46 -0.63 7.42
N TYR A 89 -6.73 -1.77 8.04
CA TYR A 89 -7.72 -2.73 7.57
C TYR A 89 -9.14 -2.29 7.96
N ILE A 90 -10.09 -2.50 7.05
CA ILE A 90 -11.50 -2.19 7.22
C ILE A 90 -12.22 -3.49 7.52
N GLY A 91 -12.82 -3.59 8.69
CA GLY A 91 -13.60 -4.75 9.11
C GLY A 91 -13.61 -4.94 10.63
N PRO A 92 -14.45 -5.86 11.14
CA PRO A 92 -14.50 -6.17 12.56
C PRO A 92 -13.26 -7.00 12.95
N PHE A 93 -12.26 -6.32 13.50
CA PHE A 93 -11.06 -6.95 14.03
C PHE A 93 -10.99 -6.69 15.54
N PRO A 94 -11.34 -7.68 16.38
CA PRO A 94 -11.28 -7.52 17.83
C PRO A 94 -9.86 -7.23 18.29
N THR A 95 -9.70 -6.24 19.17
CA THR A 95 -8.42 -5.87 19.77
C THR A 95 -8.39 -6.29 21.22
N TYR A 96 -7.24 -6.80 21.67
CA TYR A 96 -7.01 -7.23 23.05
C TYR A 96 -5.74 -6.58 23.60
N THR A 97 -5.70 -6.32 24.90
CA THR A 97 -4.47 -5.85 25.55
C THR A 97 -3.46 -7.00 25.65
N TYR A 98 -2.16 -6.71 25.47
CA TYR A 98 -1.11 -7.72 25.65
C TYR A 98 -0.93 -8.16 27.10
N LYS A 99 -1.16 -7.26 28.07
CA LYS A 99 -0.88 -7.53 29.49
C LYS A 99 -2.00 -8.30 30.19
N THR A 100 -3.26 -7.96 29.91
CA THR A 100 -4.42 -8.54 30.59
C THR A 100 -5.21 -9.49 29.70
N GLY A 101 -5.04 -9.42 28.37
CA GLY A 101 -5.84 -10.21 27.42
C GLY A 101 -7.29 -9.71 27.30
N GLU A 102 -7.61 -8.57 27.92
CA GLU A 102 -8.96 -8.01 27.92
C GLU A 102 -9.28 -7.32 26.59
N PRO A 103 -10.55 -7.37 26.14
CA PRO A 103 -10.96 -6.69 24.92
C PRO A 103 -10.87 -5.17 25.06
N VAL A 104 -10.44 -4.50 24.00
CA VAL A 104 -10.41 -3.03 23.89
C VAL A 104 -11.61 -2.58 23.08
N THR A 105 -12.54 -1.88 23.72
CA THR A 105 -13.80 -1.40 23.11
C THR A 105 -13.66 -0.03 22.44
N GLU A 106 -12.63 0.75 22.78
CA GLU A 106 -12.33 2.04 22.17
C GLU A 106 -11.05 1.96 21.36
N CYS A 107 -11.15 1.40 20.15
CA CYS A 107 -10.17 1.69 19.11
C CYS A 107 -10.81 2.67 18.14
N LEU A 108 -10.47 3.95 18.26
CA LEU A 108 -10.65 4.91 17.18
C LEU A 108 -9.85 4.40 15.98
N SER A 109 -10.56 3.97 14.94
CA SER A 109 -10.11 4.20 13.57
C SER A 109 -10.49 5.61 13.16
#